data_AF-W7X441-F1
#
_entry.id   AF-W7X441-F1
#
_cell.length_a   1.000
_cell.length_b   1.000
_cell.length_c   1.000
_cell.angle_alpha   90.00
_cell.angle_beta   90.00
_cell.angle_gamma   90.00
#
_symmetry.space_group_name_H-M   'P 1'
#
loop_
_entity.id
_entity.type
_entity.pdbx_description
1 polymer ?
#
loop_
_entity_poly.entity_id
_entity_poly.type
_entity_poly.pdbx_seq_one_letter_code
_entity_poly.pdbx_strand_id
1 'polypeptide(L)'
;MFQDNINSDGYGGALQLIETQQVNIYYSHFISNKCLLKNGGAINFINVEYLGILDISQSYFIGNQAILSTGGAINLSKVNLILKNSQIESNRAQIGGGIYYQQIIPDFVLLLQNGIKQNNTIQNNYASIYGKNLGSTLRSIYISQKDITIQSSHNINYKQNQLEVEGIQSGEQIIFKKIQVLDEEESPVFIPSIQDQNYLSDDVLLIIRQINIEIICDQLNVEVQCVGNLKSSYFQNGGFYLTVQPMYKPLNSMIMKIKSNVFPQLVDSNNNIQFNQGQLDLQVILNFDQCKIGQIQKQFSNSIICESCPEGKYSLDILDGECKKCPDSAEYCQGSKIQLKNGYWRSNELTDDIIYCNYNPDVCQPQSNQSKFNCARGYIGIICASCDIYGEIWDDSYAEQITSKQCYKCSDNLSLIVLNNLLKFFIVIAYIFFMVRSLQNQLYIKLLGHYVKKSGILFLGNTCNQSSIFLQFKIYLKYIFRQIRKTKNIFQDSK
;
A
#
# COMPACT_ATOMS: atom_id res chain seq x y z
N MET A 1 -64.38 1.48 7.65
CA MET A 1 -63.27 1.43 8.64
C MET A 1 -62.88 -0.03 8.77
N PHE A 2 -61.60 -0.35 8.62
CA PHE A 2 -61.02 -1.68 8.77
C PHE A 2 -60.02 -1.62 9.92
N GLN A 3 -60.40 -2.14 11.08
CA GLN A 3 -59.61 -2.00 12.29
C GLN A 3 -59.43 -3.35 12.98
N ASP A 4 -58.22 -3.60 13.47
CA ASP A 4 -57.85 -4.76 14.29
C ASP A 4 -58.17 -6.12 13.62
N ASN A 5 -58.22 -6.16 12.28
CA ASN A 5 -58.40 -7.41 11.54
C ASN A 5 -57.10 -8.23 11.59
N ILE A 6 -57.23 -9.54 11.81
CA ILE A 6 -56.10 -10.46 11.88
C ILE A 6 -56.35 -11.59 10.89
N ASN A 7 -55.42 -11.74 9.95
CA ASN A 7 -55.38 -12.86 9.02
C ASN A 7 -54.23 -13.81 9.40
N SER A 8 -54.57 -15.05 9.79
CA SER A 8 -53.58 -16.05 10.23
C SER A 8 -52.85 -16.69 9.06
N ASP A 9 -53.57 -17.14 8.03
CA ASP A 9 -53.03 -18.00 6.97
C ASP A 9 -53.17 -17.45 5.56
N GLY A 10 -53.96 -16.38 5.38
CA GLY A 10 -54.21 -15.73 4.11
C GLY A 10 -53.36 -14.47 3.89
N TYR A 11 -53.51 -13.87 2.71
CA TYR A 11 -52.88 -12.60 2.37
C TYR A 11 -53.78 -11.43 2.73
N GLY A 12 -53.21 -10.26 3.04
CA GLY A 12 -53.99 -9.09 3.41
C GLY A 12 -54.55 -9.21 4.83
N GLY A 13 -54.15 -8.32 5.74
CA GLY A 13 -54.74 -8.30 7.08
C GLY A 13 -56.21 -7.86 7.08
N ALA A 14 -56.62 -7.05 6.09
CA ALA A 14 -58.01 -6.61 5.91
C ALA A 14 -58.58 -7.00 4.54
N LEU A 15 -57.83 -6.78 3.45
CA LEU A 15 -58.30 -7.02 2.09
C LEU A 15 -57.30 -7.84 1.29
N GLN A 16 -57.80 -8.89 0.63
CA GLN A 16 -57.11 -9.64 -0.40
C GLN A 16 -57.80 -9.40 -1.74
N LEU A 17 -57.05 -8.93 -2.72
CA LEU A 17 -57.50 -8.63 -4.08
C LEU A 17 -56.67 -9.45 -5.06
N ILE A 18 -57.33 -10.19 -5.95
CA ILE A 18 -56.69 -11.10 -6.91
C ILE A 18 -57.35 -10.89 -8.27
N GLU A 19 -56.54 -10.78 -9.32
CA GLU A 19 -56.99 -10.59 -10.70
C GLU A 19 -58.16 -9.60 -10.79
N THR A 20 -57.93 -8.38 -10.32
CA THR A 20 -58.92 -7.30 -10.31
C THR A 20 -58.42 -6.11 -11.13
N GLN A 21 -59.27 -5.55 -12.01
CA GLN A 21 -58.88 -4.46 -12.92
C GLN A 21 -58.73 -3.14 -12.20
N GLN A 22 -59.71 -2.77 -11.38
CA GLN A 22 -59.71 -1.49 -10.70
C GLN A 22 -60.35 -1.61 -9.32
N VAL A 23 -59.71 -0.99 -8.34
CA VAL A 23 -60.23 -0.84 -6.98
C VAL A 23 -60.06 0.61 -6.54
N ASN A 24 -61.15 1.18 -6.04
CA ASN A 24 -61.18 2.57 -5.56
C ASN A 24 -61.43 2.56 -4.05
N ILE A 25 -60.55 3.20 -3.29
CA ILE A 25 -60.63 3.32 -1.83
C ILE A 25 -60.58 4.79 -1.46
N TYR A 26 -61.73 5.30 -1.00
CA TYR A 26 -61.89 6.70 -0.63
C TYR A 26 -62.31 6.83 0.83
N TYR A 27 -61.81 7.86 1.52
CA TYR A 27 -62.23 8.22 2.88
C TYR A 27 -62.16 7.06 3.90
N SER A 28 -61.18 6.17 3.73
CA SER A 28 -61.10 4.91 4.46
C SER A 28 -59.97 4.90 5.48
N HIS A 29 -60.16 4.13 6.54
CA HIS A 29 -59.19 3.98 7.62
C HIS A 29 -58.87 2.50 7.80
N PHE A 30 -57.59 2.15 7.66
CA PHE A 30 -56.99 0.83 7.89
C PHE A 30 -56.04 0.93 9.08
N ILE A 31 -56.51 0.51 10.26
CA ILE A 31 -55.82 0.71 11.52
C ILE A 31 -55.50 -0.63 12.16
N SER A 32 -54.22 -0.85 12.48
CA SER A 32 -53.79 -2.01 13.29
C SER A 32 -54.15 -3.38 12.70
N ASN A 33 -54.36 -3.48 11.38
CA ASN A 33 -54.60 -4.76 10.72
C ASN A 33 -53.30 -5.57 10.63
N LYS A 34 -53.41 -6.90 10.71
CA LYS A 34 -52.25 -7.80 10.76
C LYS A 34 -52.42 -8.97 9.82
N CYS A 35 -51.40 -9.21 9.00
CA CYS A 35 -51.18 -10.49 8.32
C CYS A 35 -50.01 -11.20 9.02
N LEU A 36 -50.27 -12.40 9.56
CA LEU A 36 -49.29 -13.09 10.40
C LEU A 36 -48.22 -13.81 9.58
N LEU A 37 -48.59 -14.48 8.49
CA LEU A 37 -47.70 -15.38 7.74
C LEU A 37 -47.39 -14.93 6.31
N LYS A 38 -48.24 -14.13 5.68
CA LYS A 38 -48.17 -13.77 4.25
C LYS A 38 -48.04 -12.25 4.06
N ASN A 39 -48.26 -11.79 2.83
CA ASN A 39 -48.02 -10.41 2.41
C ASN A 39 -49.20 -9.48 2.68
N GLY A 40 -48.90 -8.18 2.86
CA GLY A 40 -49.89 -7.12 2.95
C GLY A 40 -50.53 -7.02 4.34
N GLY A 41 -50.03 -6.13 5.19
CA GLY A 41 -50.57 -6.00 6.56
C GLY A 41 -51.98 -5.42 6.62
N ALA A 42 -52.37 -4.58 5.66
CA ALA A 42 -53.77 -4.19 5.45
C ALA A 42 -54.29 -4.73 4.11
N ILE A 43 -53.61 -4.41 3.02
CA ILE A 43 -54.05 -4.75 1.66
C ILE A 43 -52.98 -5.61 0.99
N ASN A 44 -53.42 -6.71 0.37
CA ASN A 44 -52.62 -7.45 -0.60
C ASN A 44 -53.36 -7.47 -1.94
N PHE A 45 -52.73 -6.94 -2.99
CA PHE A 45 -53.32 -6.89 -4.33
C PHE A 45 -52.35 -7.44 -5.38
N ILE A 46 -52.70 -8.58 -5.97
CA ILE A 46 -51.85 -9.31 -6.91
C ILE A 46 -52.64 -9.59 -8.19
N ASN A 47 -52.07 -9.21 -9.32
CA ASN A 47 -52.48 -9.66 -10.65
C ASN A 47 -51.32 -10.38 -11.36
N VAL A 48 -51.68 -11.28 -12.27
CA VAL A 48 -50.78 -12.02 -13.15
C VAL A 48 -51.15 -11.77 -14.61
N GLU A 49 -52.43 -11.67 -14.96
CA GLU A 49 -52.87 -11.58 -16.36
C GLU A 49 -52.79 -10.14 -16.89
N TYR A 50 -53.33 -9.17 -16.16
CA TYR A 50 -53.42 -7.78 -16.61
C TYR A 50 -53.02 -6.78 -15.52
N LEU A 51 -52.74 -5.54 -15.94
CA LEU A 51 -52.39 -4.45 -15.02
C LEU A 51 -53.60 -4.06 -14.17
N GLY A 52 -53.48 -4.19 -12.85
CA GLY A 52 -54.48 -3.69 -11.91
C GLY A 52 -54.26 -2.20 -11.58
N ILE A 53 -55.33 -1.51 -11.20
CA ILE A 53 -55.28 -0.13 -10.73
C ILE A 53 -55.87 -0.07 -9.32
N LEU A 54 -55.08 0.46 -8.38
CA LEU A 54 -55.52 0.78 -7.03
C LEU A 54 -55.50 2.30 -6.85
N ASP A 55 -56.68 2.92 -6.80
CA ASP A 55 -56.82 4.36 -6.56
C ASP A 55 -57.23 4.62 -5.12
N ILE A 56 -56.31 5.21 -4.35
CA ILE A 56 -56.50 5.55 -2.94
C ILE A 56 -56.49 7.06 -2.79
N SER A 57 -57.57 7.60 -2.23
CA SER A 57 -57.63 9.01 -1.84
C SER A 57 -58.20 9.24 -0.46
N GLN A 58 -57.68 10.26 0.24
CA GLN A 58 -58.17 10.72 1.55
C GLN A 58 -58.29 9.58 2.57
N SER A 59 -57.29 8.67 2.58
CA SER A 59 -57.33 7.45 3.39
C SER A 59 -56.10 7.32 4.28
N TYR A 60 -56.25 6.53 5.35
CA TYR A 60 -55.25 6.37 6.40
C TYR A 60 -54.89 4.89 6.59
N PHE A 61 -53.59 4.58 6.58
CA PHE A 61 -53.03 3.26 6.85
C PHE A 61 -52.05 3.39 8.03
N ILE A 62 -52.53 3.07 9.22
CA ILE A 62 -51.80 3.34 10.46
C ILE A 62 -51.59 2.05 11.25
N GLY A 63 -50.34 1.74 11.59
CA GLY A 63 -50.03 0.64 12.51
C GLY A 63 -50.28 -0.76 11.96
N ASN A 64 -50.42 -0.93 10.65
CA ASN A 64 -50.66 -2.23 10.01
C ASN A 64 -49.36 -3.05 9.92
N GLN A 65 -49.47 -4.38 9.94
CA GLN A 65 -48.32 -5.26 10.09
C GLN A 65 -48.38 -6.49 9.18
N ALA A 66 -47.32 -6.70 8.38
CA ALA A 66 -47.01 -7.96 7.70
C ALA A 66 -45.77 -8.57 8.38
N ILE A 67 -45.98 -9.24 9.52
CA ILE A 67 -44.93 -9.45 10.53
C ILE A 67 -43.70 -10.18 9.95
N LEU A 68 -43.92 -11.17 9.10
CA LEU A 68 -42.89 -12.06 8.56
C LEU A 68 -42.65 -11.88 7.05
N SER A 69 -43.30 -10.88 6.44
CA SER A 69 -43.42 -10.78 4.97
C SER A 69 -43.27 -9.35 4.44
N THR A 70 -43.79 -9.08 3.24
CA THR A 70 -43.68 -7.78 2.55
C THR A 70 -44.92 -6.91 2.71
N GLY A 71 -44.76 -5.59 2.57
CA GLY A 71 -45.85 -4.61 2.44
C GLY A 71 -46.65 -4.42 3.73
N GLY A 72 -46.08 -3.68 4.69
CA GLY A 72 -46.65 -3.60 6.04
C GLY A 72 -48.02 -2.93 6.08
N ALA A 73 -48.28 -1.96 5.22
CA ALA A 73 -49.66 -1.53 4.90
C ALA A 73 -50.16 -2.21 3.63
N ILE A 74 -49.42 -2.06 2.53
CA ILE A 74 -49.89 -2.42 1.19
C ILE A 74 -48.83 -3.27 0.48
N ASN A 75 -49.24 -4.42 -0.03
CA ASN A 75 -48.42 -5.27 -0.91
C ASN A 75 -49.03 -5.35 -2.31
N LEU A 76 -48.24 -5.07 -3.35
CA LEU A 76 -48.69 -4.95 -4.74
C LEU A 76 -47.84 -5.79 -5.69
N SER A 77 -48.50 -6.48 -6.63
CA SER A 77 -47.84 -7.18 -7.74
C SER A 77 -48.62 -6.98 -9.03
N LYS A 78 -47.96 -6.42 -10.06
CA LYS A 78 -48.59 -6.06 -11.34
C LYS A 78 -49.79 -5.10 -11.18
N VAL A 79 -49.67 -4.16 -10.23
CA VAL A 79 -50.69 -3.16 -9.93
C VAL A 79 -50.06 -1.78 -9.88
N ASN A 80 -50.67 -0.83 -10.60
CA ASN A 80 -50.37 0.59 -10.44
C ASN A 80 -51.15 1.15 -9.25
N LEU A 81 -50.44 1.80 -8.32
CA LEU A 81 -51.05 2.52 -7.20
C LEU A 81 -51.06 4.02 -7.49
N ILE A 82 -52.26 4.60 -7.42
CA ILE A 82 -52.49 6.04 -7.43
C ILE A 82 -52.82 6.42 -5.98
N LEU A 83 -52.01 7.28 -5.38
CA LEU A 83 -52.16 7.67 -3.98
C LEU A 83 -52.26 9.19 -3.87
N LYS A 84 -53.32 9.71 -3.24
CA LYS A 84 -53.52 11.17 -3.08
C LYS A 84 -54.08 11.53 -1.71
N ASN A 85 -53.60 12.63 -1.13
CA ASN A 85 -54.11 13.17 0.14
C ASN A 85 -54.22 12.08 1.25
N SER A 86 -53.29 11.14 1.30
CA SER A 86 -53.40 9.94 2.15
C SER A 86 -52.17 9.78 3.05
N GLN A 87 -52.33 9.01 4.13
CA GLN A 87 -51.29 8.81 5.14
C GLN A 87 -50.99 7.33 5.34
N ILE A 88 -49.70 6.98 5.32
CA ILE A 88 -49.17 5.63 5.56
C ILE A 88 -48.09 5.75 6.63
N GLU A 89 -48.45 5.43 7.87
CA GLU A 89 -47.61 5.69 9.02
C GLU A 89 -47.53 4.52 10.01
N SER A 90 -46.35 4.33 10.61
CA SER A 90 -46.12 3.35 11.68
C SER A 90 -46.46 1.91 11.27
N ASN A 91 -46.38 1.59 9.98
CA ASN A 91 -46.60 0.24 9.48
C ASN A 91 -45.30 -0.58 9.54
N ARG A 92 -45.42 -1.90 9.64
CA ARG A 92 -44.30 -2.81 9.88
C ARG A 92 -44.28 -4.00 8.91
N ALA A 93 -43.12 -4.27 8.31
CA ALA A 93 -42.89 -5.48 7.52
C ALA A 93 -41.43 -5.95 7.63
N GLN A 94 -41.08 -7.03 6.92
CA GLN A 94 -39.69 -7.39 6.68
C GLN A 94 -39.09 -6.57 5.53
N ILE A 95 -39.86 -6.39 4.44
CA ILE A 95 -39.51 -5.55 3.28
C ILE A 95 -40.71 -4.65 2.94
N GLY A 96 -40.48 -3.37 2.67
CA GLY A 96 -41.57 -2.44 2.32
C GLY A 96 -42.50 -2.18 3.51
N GLY A 97 -41.98 -1.56 4.57
CA GLY A 97 -42.69 -1.33 5.83
C GLY A 97 -44.01 -0.58 5.65
N GLY A 98 -44.03 0.43 4.78
CA GLY A 98 -45.26 1.06 4.31
C GLY A 98 -45.87 0.29 3.13
N ILE A 99 -45.26 0.45 1.96
CA ILE A 99 -45.70 -0.15 0.70
C ILE A 99 -44.59 -1.05 0.16
N TYR A 100 -44.96 -2.23 -0.32
CA TYR A 100 -44.14 -3.05 -1.20
C TYR A 100 -44.79 -3.18 -2.57
N TYR A 101 -44.02 -3.02 -3.65
CA TYR A 101 -44.52 -3.17 -5.01
C TYR A 101 -43.51 -3.88 -5.92
N GLN A 102 -44.02 -4.64 -6.90
CA GLN A 102 -43.20 -5.33 -7.89
C GLN A 102 -43.85 -5.31 -9.29
N GLN A 103 -43.00 -5.45 -10.31
CA GLN A 103 -43.29 -5.38 -11.76
C GLN A 103 -43.72 -3.99 -12.27
N ILE A 104 -44.60 -3.30 -11.53
CA ILE A 104 -45.10 -1.96 -11.87
C ILE A 104 -44.60 -0.98 -10.84
N ILE A 105 -43.94 0.09 -11.27
CA ILE A 105 -43.67 1.23 -10.40
C ILE A 105 -44.95 2.08 -10.29
N PRO A 106 -45.48 2.33 -9.08
CA PRO A 106 -46.65 3.18 -8.91
C PRO A 106 -46.41 4.60 -9.42
N ASP A 107 -47.42 5.18 -10.06
CA ASP A 107 -47.33 6.54 -10.63
C ASP A 107 -46.97 7.58 -9.56
N PHE A 108 -47.48 7.42 -8.33
CA PHE A 108 -47.16 8.36 -7.24
C PHE A 108 -45.67 8.31 -6.85
N VAL A 109 -44.98 7.17 -7.03
CA VAL A 109 -43.54 7.06 -6.75
C VAL A 109 -42.74 7.81 -7.80
N LEU A 110 -43.11 7.70 -9.08
CA LEU A 110 -42.52 8.50 -10.16
C LEU A 110 -42.73 10.00 -9.94
N LEU A 111 -43.92 10.39 -9.48
CA LEU A 111 -44.21 11.78 -9.11
C LEU A 111 -43.37 12.23 -7.91
N LEU A 112 -43.19 11.38 -6.91
CA LEU A 112 -42.36 11.66 -5.74
C LEU A 112 -40.90 11.89 -6.12
N GLN A 113 -40.35 11.09 -7.04
CA GLN A 113 -39.00 11.27 -7.60
C GLN A 113 -38.83 12.63 -8.28
N ASN A 114 -39.91 13.17 -8.87
CA ASN A 114 -39.95 14.52 -9.44
C ASN A 114 -40.32 15.62 -8.43
N GLY A 115 -40.34 15.30 -7.12
CA GLY A 115 -40.65 16.24 -6.04
C GLY A 115 -42.14 16.51 -5.81
N ILE A 116 -43.04 15.81 -6.51
CA ILE A 116 -44.50 15.99 -6.42
C ILE A 116 -45.09 15.00 -5.42
N LYS A 117 -45.41 15.46 -4.20
CA LYS A 117 -45.88 14.59 -3.10
C LYS A 117 -47.38 14.24 -3.13
N GLN A 118 -48.19 14.95 -3.91
CA GLN A 118 -49.66 14.81 -3.94
C GLN A 118 -50.33 14.84 -2.55
N ASN A 119 -49.78 15.62 -1.61
CA ASN A 119 -50.20 15.69 -0.20
C ASN A 119 -50.24 14.35 0.53
N ASN A 120 -49.42 13.39 0.10
CA ASN A 120 -49.27 12.14 0.83
C ASN A 120 -48.21 12.25 1.92
N THR A 121 -48.43 11.53 3.02
CA THR A 121 -47.45 11.38 4.10
C THR A 121 -47.12 9.91 4.26
N ILE A 122 -45.87 9.53 4.00
CA ILE A 122 -45.38 8.15 4.17
C ILE A 122 -44.13 8.23 5.05
N GLN A 123 -44.29 7.93 6.34
CA GLN A 123 -43.23 8.14 7.32
C GLN A 123 -43.35 7.19 8.50
N ASN A 124 -42.29 7.12 9.32
CA ASN A 124 -42.24 6.32 10.55
C ASN A 124 -42.59 4.84 10.34
N ASN A 125 -42.49 4.34 9.11
CA ASN A 125 -42.68 2.92 8.80
C ASN A 125 -41.37 2.16 9.08
N TYR A 126 -41.50 0.87 9.35
CA TYR A 126 -40.37 0.01 9.69
C TYR A 126 -40.29 -1.21 8.77
N ALA A 127 -39.10 -1.43 8.22
CA ALA A 127 -38.71 -2.68 7.59
C ALA A 127 -37.38 -3.16 8.20
N SER A 128 -37.28 -4.45 8.50
CA SER A 128 -36.06 -5.05 9.08
C SER A 128 -34.98 -5.33 8.05
N ILE A 129 -35.35 -5.62 6.79
CA ILE A 129 -34.42 -5.99 5.72
C ILE A 129 -34.11 -4.75 4.86
N TYR A 130 -35.12 -4.15 4.21
CA TYR A 130 -35.00 -2.89 3.46
C TYR A 130 -36.38 -2.31 3.10
N GLY A 131 -36.41 -1.06 2.60
CA GLY A 131 -37.61 -0.36 2.15
C GLY A 131 -38.50 0.01 3.31
N LYS A 132 -38.11 1.00 4.11
CA LYS A 132 -38.86 1.39 5.31
C LYS A 132 -40.24 1.92 4.93
N ASN A 133 -40.30 2.88 4.03
CA ASN A 133 -41.56 3.42 3.53
C ASN A 133 -41.97 2.75 2.22
N LEU A 134 -41.02 2.62 1.29
CA LEU A 134 -41.23 2.06 -0.03
C LEU A 134 -40.22 0.95 -0.27
N GLY A 135 -40.70 -0.25 -0.58
CA GLY A 135 -39.88 -1.40 -0.92
C GLY A 135 -40.20 -1.92 -2.31
N SER A 136 -39.16 -2.19 -3.08
CA SER A 136 -39.27 -2.82 -4.39
C SER A 136 -37.97 -3.56 -4.73
N THR A 137 -37.62 -3.63 -6.01
CA THR A 137 -36.33 -4.11 -6.49
C THR A 137 -35.19 -3.16 -6.13
N LEU A 138 -34.00 -3.72 -5.91
CA LEU A 138 -32.81 -3.00 -5.45
C LEU A 138 -32.24 -2.08 -6.54
N ARG A 139 -31.53 -1.01 -6.16
CA ARG A 139 -31.17 0.09 -7.08
C ARG A 139 -29.69 0.23 -7.38
N SER A 140 -28.81 0.01 -6.40
CA SER A 140 -27.39 0.26 -6.59
C SER A 140 -26.52 -0.58 -5.66
N ILE A 141 -25.24 -0.72 -6.03
CA ILE A 141 -24.19 -1.32 -5.19
C ILE A 141 -23.36 -0.18 -4.62
N TYR A 142 -23.07 -0.25 -3.33
CA TYR A 142 -22.28 0.73 -2.60
C TYR A 142 -21.21 0.04 -1.74
N ILE A 143 -20.07 0.69 -1.58
CA ILE A 143 -19.05 0.31 -0.60
C ILE A 143 -18.44 1.59 -0.01
N SER A 144 -18.03 1.56 1.25
CA SER A 144 -17.32 2.69 1.84
C SER A 144 -15.81 2.55 1.63
N GLN A 145 -15.10 3.65 1.46
CA GLN A 145 -13.63 3.64 1.31
C GLN A 145 -12.93 2.93 2.48
N LYS A 146 -13.43 3.11 3.70
CA LYS A 146 -12.91 2.46 4.92
C LYS A 146 -13.06 0.94 4.93
N ASP A 147 -13.99 0.42 4.12
CA ASP A 147 -14.29 -1.02 4.02
C ASP A 147 -13.48 -1.69 2.90
N ILE A 148 -12.54 -0.96 2.29
CA ILE A 148 -11.58 -1.45 1.30
C ILE A 148 -10.21 -1.51 1.97
N THR A 149 -9.51 -2.63 1.84
CA THR A 149 -8.17 -2.82 2.41
C THR A 149 -7.23 -3.34 1.34
N ILE A 150 -6.07 -2.70 1.24
CA ILE A 150 -5.00 -3.01 0.29
C ILE A 150 -3.67 -2.80 1.04
N GLN A 151 -2.62 -3.55 0.74
CA GLN A 151 -1.41 -3.61 1.58
C GLN A 151 -0.51 -2.38 1.46
N SER A 152 -0.34 -1.81 0.27
CA SER A 152 0.42 -0.57 0.06
C SER A 152 -0.35 0.71 0.41
N SER A 153 0.33 1.86 0.26
CA SER A 153 -0.29 3.18 0.29
C SER A 153 -1.17 3.36 -0.95
N HIS A 154 -2.44 3.69 -0.76
CA HIS A 154 -3.38 3.89 -1.86
C HIS A 154 -4.26 5.10 -1.62
N ASN A 155 -4.67 5.74 -2.71
CA ASN A 155 -5.74 6.71 -2.70
C ASN A 155 -6.99 6.06 -3.28
N ILE A 156 -8.07 6.08 -2.53
CA ILE A 156 -9.36 5.55 -2.96
C ILE A 156 -10.32 6.73 -3.08
N ASN A 157 -10.86 6.96 -4.27
CA ASN A 157 -11.72 8.10 -4.57
C ASN A 157 -13.04 7.65 -5.21
N TYR A 158 -14.13 8.35 -4.88
CA TYR A 158 -15.41 8.21 -5.57
C TYR A 158 -15.55 9.33 -6.61
N LYS A 159 -15.67 8.98 -7.89
CA LYS A 159 -15.94 9.92 -8.99
C LYS A 159 -17.14 9.41 -9.77
N GLN A 160 -18.23 10.19 -9.84
CA GLN A 160 -19.37 9.94 -10.73
C GLN A 160 -19.90 8.48 -10.68
N ASN A 161 -20.14 7.93 -9.49
CA ASN A 161 -20.57 6.52 -9.29
C ASN A 161 -19.54 5.43 -9.67
N GLN A 162 -18.27 5.81 -9.82
CA GLN A 162 -17.15 4.91 -10.02
C GLN A 162 -16.17 5.01 -8.85
N LEU A 163 -15.59 3.86 -8.49
CA LEU A 163 -14.53 3.76 -7.50
C LEU A 163 -13.19 3.78 -8.21
N GLU A 164 -12.31 4.71 -7.86
CA GLU A 164 -10.95 4.78 -8.40
C GLU A 164 -9.96 4.43 -7.30
N VAL A 165 -9.07 3.48 -7.59
CA VAL A 165 -7.99 3.03 -6.71
C VAL A 165 -6.66 3.33 -7.38
N GLU A 166 -5.90 4.24 -6.79
CA GLU A 166 -4.57 4.64 -7.25
C GLU A 166 -3.48 4.00 -6.39
N GLY A 167 -2.34 3.71 -7.01
CA GLY A 167 -1.12 3.29 -6.31
C GLY A 167 -1.01 1.80 -6.04
N ILE A 168 -1.80 0.97 -6.74
CA ILE A 168 -1.83 -0.47 -6.53
C ILE A 168 -0.75 -1.19 -7.33
N GLN A 169 -0.16 -2.24 -6.77
CA GLN A 169 0.80 -3.07 -7.49
C GLN A 169 0.11 -4.22 -8.21
N SER A 170 0.59 -4.56 -9.40
CA SER A 170 0.03 -5.71 -10.13
C SER A 170 0.30 -7.01 -9.35
N GLY A 171 -0.76 -7.78 -9.09
CA GLY A 171 -0.70 -8.98 -8.27
C GLY A 171 -0.89 -8.73 -6.77
N GLU A 172 -1.21 -7.51 -6.34
CA GLU A 172 -1.55 -7.21 -4.95
C GLU A 172 -3.00 -7.59 -4.61
N GLN A 173 -3.29 -7.97 -3.37
CA GLN A 173 -4.64 -8.33 -2.96
C GLN A 173 -5.45 -7.10 -2.49
N ILE A 174 -6.65 -6.93 -3.04
CA ILE A 174 -7.69 -6.01 -2.58
C ILE A 174 -8.74 -6.80 -1.82
N ILE A 175 -9.11 -6.31 -0.64
CA ILE A 175 -10.16 -6.88 0.22
C ILE A 175 -11.31 -5.89 0.32
N PHE A 176 -12.49 -6.30 -0.12
CA PHE A 176 -13.75 -5.58 0.03
C PHE A 176 -14.55 -6.19 1.19
N LYS A 177 -14.59 -5.51 2.34
CA LYS A 177 -15.14 -6.09 3.59
C LYS A 177 -16.66 -5.99 3.70
N LYS A 178 -17.24 -4.91 3.18
CA LYS A 178 -18.64 -4.56 3.41
C LYS A 178 -19.29 -3.94 2.17
N ILE A 179 -19.45 -4.74 1.12
CA ILE A 179 -20.21 -4.34 -0.06
C ILE A 179 -21.70 -4.37 0.31
N GLN A 180 -22.41 -3.28 0.05
CA GLN A 180 -23.83 -3.14 0.34
C GLN A 180 -24.61 -3.01 -0.97
N VAL A 181 -25.86 -3.46 -0.94
CA VAL A 181 -26.83 -3.20 -2.00
C VAL A 181 -27.90 -2.29 -1.41
N LEU A 182 -28.25 -1.23 -2.14
CA LEU A 182 -29.18 -0.20 -1.67
C LEU A 182 -30.54 -0.36 -2.35
N ASP A 183 -31.59 -0.02 -1.61
CA ASP A 183 -32.95 0.06 -2.11
C ASP A 183 -33.27 1.43 -2.76
N GLU A 184 -34.55 1.68 -3.04
CA GLU A 184 -35.04 2.94 -3.62
C GLU A 184 -35.01 4.14 -2.68
N GLU A 185 -34.83 3.91 -1.39
CA GLU A 185 -34.67 4.95 -0.37
C GLU A 185 -33.18 5.12 0.01
N GLU A 186 -32.26 4.63 -0.83
CA GLU A 186 -30.81 4.61 -0.62
C GLU A 186 -30.39 3.89 0.67
N SER A 187 -31.26 3.04 1.21
CA SER A 187 -31.04 2.32 2.45
C SER A 187 -30.38 0.96 2.17
N PRO A 188 -29.34 0.59 2.94
CA PRO A 188 -28.66 -0.68 2.74
C PRO A 188 -29.51 -1.86 3.17
N VAL A 189 -29.48 -2.93 2.38
CA VAL A 189 -30.09 -4.21 2.71
C VAL A 189 -29.42 -4.82 3.94
N PHE A 190 -30.24 -5.36 4.84
CA PHE A 190 -29.81 -6.19 5.95
C PHE A 190 -30.29 -7.63 5.75
N ILE A 191 -29.37 -8.58 5.62
CA ILE A 191 -29.71 -10.01 5.57
C ILE A 191 -29.54 -10.61 6.97
N PRO A 192 -30.61 -11.13 7.59
CA PRO A 192 -30.55 -11.70 8.94
C PRO A 192 -29.80 -13.03 8.95
N SER A 193 -29.42 -13.49 10.16
CA SER A 193 -28.70 -14.76 10.33
C SER A 193 -29.54 -15.95 9.86
N ILE A 194 -28.90 -17.08 9.53
CA ILE A 194 -29.61 -18.30 9.08
C ILE A 194 -30.67 -18.76 10.11
N GLN A 195 -30.41 -18.56 11.41
CA GLN A 195 -31.36 -18.91 12.48
C GLN A 195 -32.60 -18.02 12.43
N ASP A 196 -32.42 -16.71 12.25
CA ASP A 196 -33.51 -15.74 12.16
C ASP A 196 -34.30 -15.86 10.85
N GLN A 197 -33.64 -16.31 9.77
CA GLN A 197 -34.28 -16.57 8.48
C GLN A 197 -35.38 -17.64 8.55
N ASN A 198 -35.33 -18.56 9.51
CA ASN A 198 -36.36 -19.60 9.67
C ASN A 198 -37.74 -19.05 10.04
N TYR A 199 -37.81 -17.78 10.47
CA TYR A 199 -39.07 -17.11 10.80
C TYR A 199 -39.61 -16.26 9.65
N LEU A 200 -38.91 -16.16 8.52
CA LEU A 200 -39.34 -15.35 7.37
C LEU A 200 -40.28 -16.13 6.46
N SER A 201 -41.13 -15.43 5.72
CA SER A 201 -41.95 -16.03 4.67
C SER A 201 -41.11 -16.48 3.47
N ASP A 202 -41.64 -17.44 2.70
CA ASP A 202 -40.98 -17.96 1.50
C ASP A 202 -40.67 -16.85 0.47
N ASP A 203 -41.57 -15.87 0.32
CA ASP A 203 -41.38 -14.75 -0.61
C ASP A 203 -40.17 -13.88 -0.21
N VAL A 204 -40.03 -13.58 1.08
CA VAL A 204 -38.87 -12.84 1.60
C VAL A 204 -37.59 -13.67 1.46
N LEU A 205 -37.65 -14.97 1.75
CA LEU A 205 -36.51 -15.88 1.59
C LEU A 205 -36.04 -15.96 0.13
N LEU A 206 -36.96 -15.96 -0.83
CA LEU A 206 -36.62 -15.93 -2.26
C LEU A 206 -35.89 -14.65 -2.64
N ILE A 207 -36.38 -13.49 -2.17
CA ILE A 207 -35.73 -12.19 -2.44
C ILE A 207 -34.30 -12.17 -1.87
N ILE A 208 -34.12 -12.50 -0.58
CA ILE A 208 -32.78 -12.42 0.04
C ILE A 208 -31.78 -13.42 -0.56
N ARG A 209 -32.23 -14.62 -0.95
CA ARG A 209 -31.37 -15.66 -1.53
C ARG A 209 -30.93 -15.32 -2.96
N GLN A 210 -31.69 -14.49 -3.66
CA GLN A 210 -31.31 -14.03 -4.99
C GLN A 210 -30.13 -13.06 -4.93
N ILE A 211 -29.99 -12.29 -3.83
CA ILE A 211 -28.93 -11.28 -3.69
C ILE A 211 -27.56 -11.95 -3.58
N ASN A 212 -26.78 -11.84 -4.65
CA ASN A 212 -25.36 -12.22 -4.65
C ASN A 212 -24.54 -11.18 -5.41
N ILE A 213 -23.26 -11.12 -5.09
CA ILE A 213 -22.31 -10.18 -5.70
C ILE A 213 -21.13 -10.96 -6.29
N GLU A 214 -20.68 -10.52 -7.47
CA GLU A 214 -19.51 -11.06 -8.15
C GLU A 214 -18.62 -9.95 -8.74
N ILE A 215 -17.32 -10.17 -8.76
CA ILE A 215 -16.33 -9.35 -9.44
C ILE A 215 -16.10 -9.92 -10.83
N ILE A 216 -16.29 -9.07 -11.84
CA ILE A 216 -15.98 -9.37 -13.23
C ILE A 216 -14.88 -8.42 -13.69
N CYS A 217 -13.77 -9.00 -14.15
CA CYS A 217 -12.70 -8.27 -14.81
C CYS A 217 -12.85 -8.38 -16.33
N ASP A 218 -12.18 -7.50 -17.07
CA ASP A 218 -12.21 -7.53 -18.54
C ASP A 218 -11.70 -8.87 -19.07
N GLN A 219 -12.58 -9.60 -19.77
CA GLN A 219 -12.26 -10.91 -20.35
C GLN A 219 -11.80 -10.81 -21.81
N LEU A 220 -11.97 -9.65 -22.46
CA LEU A 220 -11.54 -9.44 -23.85
C LEU A 220 -10.04 -9.22 -23.93
N ASN A 221 -9.48 -8.55 -22.91
CA ASN A 221 -8.05 -8.38 -22.79
C ASN A 221 -7.42 -9.59 -22.09
N VAL A 222 -6.78 -10.47 -22.88
CA VAL A 222 -6.12 -11.68 -22.36
C VAL A 222 -4.99 -11.42 -21.36
N GLU A 223 -4.48 -10.19 -21.29
CA GLU A 223 -3.45 -9.75 -20.35
C GLU A 223 -4.02 -9.34 -18.98
N VAL A 224 -5.35 -9.22 -18.85
CA VAL A 224 -6.03 -8.92 -17.59
C VAL A 224 -6.46 -10.23 -16.94
N GLN A 225 -6.03 -10.43 -15.69
CA GLN A 225 -6.44 -11.59 -14.90
C GLN A 225 -6.82 -11.17 -13.49
N CYS A 226 -7.84 -11.83 -12.92
CA CYS A 226 -8.28 -11.60 -11.55
C CYS A 226 -8.46 -12.94 -10.87
N VAL A 227 -7.85 -13.10 -9.70
CA VAL A 227 -7.94 -14.32 -8.89
C VAL A 227 -8.41 -13.97 -7.47
N GLY A 228 -9.05 -14.90 -6.78
CA GLY A 228 -9.50 -14.75 -5.39
C GLY A 228 -10.95 -15.19 -5.20
N ASN A 229 -11.54 -14.82 -4.07
CA ASN A 229 -12.96 -14.99 -3.81
C ASN A 229 -13.75 -13.91 -4.56
N LEU A 230 -13.94 -14.14 -5.86
CA LEU A 230 -14.60 -13.19 -6.77
C LEU A 230 -16.12 -13.20 -6.65
N LYS A 231 -16.74 -14.21 -6.02
CA LYS A 231 -18.20 -14.31 -5.87
C LYS A 231 -18.57 -14.66 -4.45
N SER A 232 -19.63 -14.04 -3.94
CA SER A 232 -20.15 -14.30 -2.60
C SER A 232 -21.65 -14.10 -2.54
N SER A 233 -22.32 -15.05 -1.89
CA SER A 233 -23.68 -14.93 -1.36
C SER A 233 -23.68 -14.78 0.17
N TYR A 234 -22.50 -14.74 0.78
CA TYR A 234 -22.34 -14.70 2.22
C TYR A 234 -22.34 -13.27 2.73
N PHE A 235 -23.34 -12.95 3.54
CA PHE A 235 -23.56 -11.63 4.12
C PHE A 235 -23.23 -11.64 5.61
N GLN A 236 -22.25 -10.82 6.02
CA GLN A 236 -21.84 -10.68 7.41
C GLN A 236 -21.46 -9.25 7.74
N ASN A 237 -21.61 -8.87 9.01
CA ASN A 237 -21.25 -7.54 9.51
C ASN A 237 -21.88 -6.37 8.69
N GLY A 238 -23.05 -6.63 8.09
CA GLY A 238 -23.81 -5.66 7.31
C GLY A 238 -23.37 -5.47 5.85
N GLY A 239 -22.64 -6.42 5.26
CA GLY A 239 -22.29 -6.41 3.83
C GLY A 239 -21.76 -7.75 3.31
N PHE A 240 -21.50 -7.79 2.00
CA PHE A 240 -20.80 -8.89 1.34
C PHE A 240 -19.29 -8.70 1.41
N TYR A 241 -18.57 -9.82 1.56
CA TYR A 241 -17.12 -9.88 1.58
C TYR A 241 -16.61 -10.47 0.27
N LEU A 242 -15.68 -9.78 -0.40
CA LEU A 242 -14.99 -10.26 -1.61
C LEU A 242 -13.50 -9.94 -1.54
N THR A 243 -12.69 -10.75 -2.22
CA THR A 243 -11.25 -10.52 -2.36
C THR A 243 -10.86 -10.70 -3.81
N VAL A 244 -10.02 -9.81 -4.32
CA VAL A 244 -9.49 -9.89 -5.68
C VAL A 244 -8.01 -9.57 -5.68
N GLN A 245 -7.25 -10.33 -6.46
CA GLN A 245 -5.86 -10.08 -6.79
C GLN A 245 -5.82 -9.78 -8.29
N PRO A 246 -5.94 -8.50 -8.69
CA PRO A 246 -5.90 -8.10 -10.08
C PRO A 246 -4.46 -8.13 -10.61
N MET A 247 -4.29 -8.65 -11.81
CA MET A 247 -3.01 -8.81 -12.50
C MET A 247 -3.13 -8.17 -13.88
N TYR A 248 -2.29 -7.16 -14.12
CA TYR A 248 -2.21 -6.46 -15.39
C TYR A 248 -0.86 -5.73 -15.53
N LYS A 249 -0.62 -4.99 -16.61
CA LYS A 249 0.63 -4.28 -16.83
C LYS A 249 0.86 -3.16 -15.79
N PRO A 250 2.06 -3.06 -15.19
CA PRO A 250 2.46 -1.88 -14.41
C PRO A 250 2.34 -0.59 -15.23
N LEU A 251 2.06 0.54 -14.57
CA LEU A 251 1.87 1.87 -15.19
C LEU A 251 0.66 1.99 -16.14
N ASN A 252 -0.23 0.99 -16.14
CA ASN A 252 -1.47 1.01 -16.89
C ASN A 252 -2.68 1.01 -15.94
N SER A 253 -3.87 1.19 -16.52
CA SER A 253 -5.14 1.11 -15.80
C SER A 253 -5.98 -0.06 -16.30
N MET A 254 -6.78 -0.66 -15.42
CA MET A 254 -7.83 -1.61 -15.79
C MET A 254 -9.17 -1.23 -15.18
N ILE A 255 -10.25 -1.71 -15.79
CA ILE A 255 -11.61 -1.56 -15.27
C ILE A 255 -12.11 -2.94 -14.86
N MET A 256 -12.56 -3.06 -13.62
CA MET A 256 -13.35 -4.20 -13.15
C MET A 256 -14.73 -3.73 -12.70
N LYS A 257 -15.67 -4.66 -12.61
CA LYS A 257 -17.04 -4.40 -12.18
C LYS A 257 -17.41 -5.30 -11.03
N ILE A 258 -17.97 -4.72 -9.97
CA ILE A 258 -18.68 -5.46 -8.93
C ILE A 258 -20.13 -5.53 -9.39
N LYS A 259 -20.61 -6.72 -9.74
CA LYS A 259 -21.95 -6.95 -10.27
C LYS A 259 -22.83 -7.70 -9.30
N SER A 260 -24.14 -7.47 -9.37
CA SER A 260 -25.13 -8.33 -8.72
C SER A 260 -25.63 -9.43 -9.65
N ASN A 261 -26.45 -10.33 -9.09
CA ASN A 261 -27.42 -11.09 -9.87
C ASN A 261 -28.39 -10.19 -10.64
N VAL A 262 -29.14 -10.80 -11.56
CA VAL A 262 -30.23 -10.12 -12.28
C VAL A 262 -31.38 -9.85 -11.32
N PHE A 263 -31.84 -8.60 -11.30
CA PHE A 263 -33.06 -8.20 -10.60
C PHE A 263 -34.22 -7.98 -11.59
N PRO A 264 -35.49 -8.02 -11.16
CA PRO A 264 -36.62 -7.82 -12.06
C PRO A 264 -36.72 -6.37 -12.57
N GLN A 265 -37.00 -6.22 -13.87
CA GLN A 265 -37.34 -4.92 -14.46
C GLN A 265 -38.62 -4.32 -13.84
N LEU A 266 -38.69 -2.99 -13.82
CA LEU A 266 -39.92 -2.25 -13.48
C LEU A 266 -40.37 -1.40 -14.65
N VAL A 267 -41.66 -1.49 -14.94
CA VAL A 267 -42.33 -0.65 -15.93
C VAL A 267 -43.33 0.28 -15.25
N ASP A 268 -43.65 1.40 -15.89
CA ASP A 268 -44.74 2.27 -15.43
C ASP A 268 -46.11 1.73 -15.84
N SER A 269 -47.16 2.48 -15.49
CA SER A 269 -48.55 2.19 -15.84
C SER A 269 -48.85 2.17 -17.35
N ASN A 270 -47.95 2.74 -18.18
CA ASN A 270 -48.04 2.74 -19.63
C ASN A 270 -47.12 1.68 -20.28
N ASN A 271 -46.57 0.75 -19.49
CA ASN A 271 -45.59 -0.26 -19.89
C ASN A 271 -44.26 0.30 -20.41
N ASN A 272 -43.91 1.56 -20.13
CA ASN A 272 -42.56 2.05 -20.41
C ASN A 272 -41.61 1.52 -19.33
N ILE A 273 -40.44 1.07 -19.77
CA ILE A 273 -39.39 0.60 -18.86
C ILE A 273 -38.81 1.80 -18.10
N GLN A 274 -39.12 1.92 -16.81
CA GLN A 274 -38.57 2.95 -15.94
C GLN A 274 -37.24 2.50 -15.35
N PHE A 275 -37.15 1.21 -15.02
CA PHE A 275 -35.91 0.59 -14.59
C PHE A 275 -35.70 -0.69 -15.38
N ASN A 276 -34.78 -0.63 -16.34
CA ASN A 276 -34.32 -1.79 -17.09
C ASN A 276 -33.38 -2.61 -16.21
N GLN A 277 -33.91 -3.21 -15.14
CA GLN A 277 -33.03 -3.88 -14.19
C GLN A 277 -32.62 -5.24 -14.75
N GLY A 278 -31.35 -5.30 -15.13
CA GLY A 278 -30.58 -6.51 -15.34
C GLY A 278 -29.69 -6.73 -14.10
N GLN A 279 -28.38 -6.81 -14.31
CA GLN A 279 -27.41 -6.80 -13.22
C GLN A 279 -27.14 -5.36 -12.78
N LEU A 280 -27.10 -5.10 -11.47
CA LEU A 280 -26.51 -3.86 -10.94
C LEU A 280 -24.99 -3.96 -11.10
N ASP A 281 -24.32 -2.85 -11.42
CA ASP A 281 -22.85 -2.81 -11.46
C ASP A 281 -22.28 -1.54 -10.80
N LEU A 282 -21.18 -1.74 -10.06
CA LEU A 282 -20.28 -0.68 -9.61
C LEU A 282 -18.96 -0.84 -10.36
N GLN A 283 -18.55 0.20 -11.09
CA GLN A 283 -17.29 0.19 -11.81
C GLN A 283 -16.15 0.56 -10.86
N VAL A 284 -15.06 -0.20 -10.93
CA VAL A 284 -13.84 0.03 -10.17
C VAL A 284 -12.68 0.18 -11.15
N ILE A 285 -12.09 1.35 -11.18
CA ILE A 285 -10.91 1.69 -11.98
C ILE A 285 -9.68 1.46 -11.09
N LEU A 286 -8.77 0.62 -11.55
CA LEU A 286 -7.51 0.33 -10.87
C LEU A 286 -6.37 0.94 -11.68
N ASN A 287 -5.60 1.83 -11.06
CA ASN A 287 -4.42 2.46 -11.66
C ASN A 287 -3.16 1.83 -11.05
N PHE A 288 -2.43 1.06 -11.85
CA PHE A 288 -1.27 0.32 -11.38
C PHE A 288 0.00 1.17 -11.36
N ASP A 289 0.74 1.10 -10.26
CA ASP A 289 2.06 1.69 -10.14
C ASP A 289 3.15 0.78 -10.73
N GLN A 290 4.34 1.36 -10.91
CA GLN A 290 5.54 0.59 -11.18
C GLN A 290 5.90 -0.31 -9.99
N CYS A 291 6.55 -1.44 -10.25
CA CYS A 291 7.08 -2.29 -9.18
C CYS A 291 8.12 -1.52 -8.34
N LYS A 292 8.15 -1.79 -7.04
CA LYS A 292 9.06 -1.13 -6.09
C LYS A 292 10.41 -1.86 -6.06
N ILE A 293 11.46 -1.16 -5.63
CA ILE A 293 12.76 -1.78 -5.35
C ILE A 293 12.55 -2.92 -4.34
N GLY A 294 13.15 -4.09 -4.62
CA GLY A 294 12.90 -5.32 -3.87
C GLY A 294 11.81 -6.22 -4.45
N GLN A 295 11.19 -5.80 -5.55
CA GLN A 295 10.26 -6.61 -6.34
C GLN A 295 10.79 -6.74 -7.77
N ILE A 296 10.41 -7.82 -8.42
CA ILE A 296 10.77 -8.09 -9.82
C ILE A 296 9.51 -8.16 -10.70
N GLN A 297 9.67 -7.81 -11.98
CA GLN A 297 8.62 -7.99 -12.96
C GLN A 297 8.62 -9.44 -13.46
N LYS A 298 7.52 -10.16 -13.21
CA LYS A 298 7.38 -11.56 -13.62
C LYS A 298 6.18 -11.73 -14.54
N GLN A 299 6.40 -12.43 -15.64
CA GLN A 299 5.32 -12.84 -16.53
C GLN A 299 4.51 -13.95 -15.85
N PHE A 300 3.23 -13.69 -15.61
CA PHE A 300 2.27 -14.67 -15.12
C PHE A 300 1.20 -14.88 -16.20
N SER A 301 1.29 -16.00 -16.91
CA SER A 301 0.49 -16.23 -18.11
C SER A 301 0.71 -15.10 -19.13
N ASN A 302 -0.32 -14.29 -19.44
CA ASN A 302 -0.22 -13.13 -20.33
C ASN A 302 -0.10 -11.79 -19.58
N SER A 303 -0.11 -11.81 -18.26
CA SER A 303 -0.05 -10.62 -17.40
C SER A 303 1.36 -10.43 -16.84
N ILE A 304 1.68 -9.21 -16.41
CA ILE A 304 2.93 -8.90 -15.69
C ILE A 304 2.58 -8.62 -14.24
N ILE A 305 3.21 -9.30 -13.28
CA ILE A 305 3.01 -9.05 -11.84
C ILE A 305 4.27 -8.50 -11.19
N CYS A 306 4.11 -7.76 -10.10
CA CYS A 306 5.21 -7.35 -9.22
C CYS A 306 5.38 -8.41 -8.12
N GLU A 307 6.35 -9.31 -8.27
CA GLU A 307 6.64 -10.35 -7.28
C GLU A 307 7.67 -9.82 -6.28
N SER A 308 7.34 -9.82 -4.98
CA SER A 308 8.30 -9.47 -3.93
C SER A 308 9.36 -10.55 -3.79
N CYS A 309 10.62 -10.14 -3.66
CA CYS A 309 11.69 -11.11 -3.42
C CYS A 309 11.50 -11.77 -2.04
N PRO A 310 11.43 -13.13 -1.99
CA PRO A 310 11.22 -13.86 -0.76
C PRO A 310 12.45 -13.79 0.15
N GLU A 311 12.29 -14.26 1.38
CA GLU A 311 13.41 -14.43 2.31
C GLU A 311 14.55 -15.24 1.68
N GLY A 312 15.78 -14.76 1.85
CA GLY A 312 16.96 -15.37 1.23
C GLY A 312 17.30 -14.79 -0.16
N LYS A 313 16.48 -13.88 -0.69
CA LYS A 313 16.71 -13.20 -1.96
C LYS A 313 16.40 -11.69 -1.88
N TYR A 314 16.98 -10.94 -2.80
CA TYR A 314 16.81 -9.49 -2.88
C TYR A 314 16.81 -8.97 -4.32
N SER A 315 16.38 -7.73 -4.50
CA SER A 315 16.52 -6.93 -5.72
C SER A 315 16.76 -5.47 -5.33
N LEU A 316 17.74 -4.83 -5.97
CA LEU A 316 18.12 -3.43 -5.70
C LEU A 316 17.84 -2.51 -6.89
N ASP A 317 17.57 -3.07 -8.07
CA ASP A 317 17.20 -2.33 -9.28
C ASP A 317 15.79 -2.75 -9.74
N ILE A 318 15.00 -1.77 -10.19
CA ILE A 318 13.66 -2.00 -10.73
C ILE A 318 13.72 -2.76 -12.08
N LEU A 319 14.87 -2.74 -12.74
CA LEU A 319 15.14 -3.49 -13.97
C LEU A 319 15.59 -4.94 -13.72
N ASP A 320 15.77 -5.35 -12.46
CA ASP A 320 16.12 -6.73 -12.14
C ASP A 320 14.99 -7.68 -12.63
N GLY A 321 15.32 -8.57 -13.56
CA GLY A 321 14.39 -9.59 -14.04
C GLY A 321 14.24 -10.81 -13.11
N GLU A 322 15.15 -10.96 -12.16
CA GLU A 322 15.15 -12.05 -11.18
C GLU A 322 15.73 -11.62 -9.84
N CYS A 323 15.22 -12.21 -8.75
CA CYS A 323 15.74 -11.93 -7.41
C CYS A 323 17.11 -12.60 -7.22
N LYS A 324 18.11 -11.81 -6.87
CA LYS A 324 19.47 -12.26 -6.54
C LYS A 324 19.47 -13.01 -5.20
N LYS A 325 20.31 -14.03 -5.07
CA LYS A 325 20.52 -14.76 -3.80
C LYS A 325 21.26 -13.86 -2.81
N CYS A 326 20.93 -13.92 -1.51
CA CYS A 326 21.69 -13.18 -0.49
C CYS A 326 23.20 -13.44 -0.62
N PRO A 327 24.04 -12.39 -0.52
CA PRO A 327 25.48 -12.55 -0.52
C PRO A 327 25.92 -13.22 0.79
N ASP A 328 27.03 -13.97 0.76
CA ASP A 328 27.56 -14.68 1.94
C ASP A 328 27.94 -13.73 3.09
N SER A 329 28.20 -12.46 2.76
CA SER A 329 28.48 -11.36 3.70
C SER A 329 27.22 -10.82 4.42
N ALA A 330 26.02 -11.22 3.98
CA ALA A 330 24.77 -10.87 4.64
C ALA A 330 24.34 -11.93 5.66
N GLU A 331 23.76 -11.47 6.76
CA GLU A 331 23.07 -12.32 7.73
C GLU A 331 21.68 -12.69 7.22
N TYR A 332 20.99 -11.71 6.65
CA TYR A 332 19.61 -11.82 6.18
C TYR A 332 19.37 -10.88 4.99
N CYS A 333 18.56 -11.30 4.03
CA CYS A 333 18.03 -10.39 3.02
C CYS A 333 16.61 -10.79 2.59
N GLN A 334 15.80 -9.77 2.30
CA GLN A 334 14.44 -9.91 1.80
C GLN A 334 14.04 -8.61 1.08
N GLY A 335 13.38 -8.72 -0.08
CA GLY A 335 12.96 -7.55 -0.84
C GLY A 335 14.15 -6.70 -1.25
N SER A 336 14.20 -5.44 -0.79
CA SER A 336 15.32 -4.52 -1.02
C SER A 336 16.32 -4.48 0.14
N LYS A 337 16.03 -5.14 1.25
CA LYS A 337 16.82 -5.05 2.47
C LYS A 337 17.90 -6.13 2.50
N ILE A 338 19.14 -5.70 2.74
CA ILE A 338 20.29 -6.58 3.00
C ILE A 338 20.87 -6.21 4.37
N GLN A 339 20.74 -7.11 5.33
CA GLN A 339 21.33 -7.00 6.66
C GLN A 339 22.73 -7.62 6.61
N LEU A 340 23.78 -6.80 6.73
CA LEU A 340 25.16 -7.27 6.69
C LEU A 340 25.58 -7.92 8.02
N LYS A 341 26.49 -8.91 7.95
CA LYS A 341 27.20 -9.42 9.13
C LYS A 341 28.22 -8.38 9.62
N ASN A 342 28.51 -8.39 10.92
CA ASN A 342 29.66 -7.63 11.43
C ASN A 342 30.96 -8.01 10.70
N GLY A 343 31.84 -7.04 10.51
CA GLY A 343 33.06 -7.17 9.70
C GLY A 343 32.89 -6.79 8.23
N TYR A 344 31.68 -6.48 7.76
CA TYR A 344 31.42 -6.05 6.38
C TYR A 344 30.87 -4.63 6.30
N TRP A 345 31.17 -3.96 5.20
CA TRP A 345 30.77 -2.58 4.93
C TRP A 345 30.24 -2.45 3.50
N ARG A 346 29.26 -1.56 3.32
CA ARG A 346 28.75 -1.12 2.01
C ARG A 346 28.51 0.39 2.04
N SER A 347 28.55 1.01 0.87
CA SER A 347 28.42 2.46 0.75
C SER A 347 27.01 2.97 1.03
N ASN A 348 25.98 2.23 0.59
CA ASN A 348 24.58 2.57 0.83
C ASN A 348 23.68 1.32 0.75
N GLU A 349 22.38 1.50 0.95
CA GLU A 349 21.42 0.38 0.99
C GLU A 349 21.04 -0.20 -0.37
N LEU A 350 21.29 0.53 -1.45
CA LEU A 350 20.93 0.21 -2.83
C LEU A 350 22.07 -0.44 -3.63
N THR A 351 23.19 -0.77 -2.98
CA THR A 351 24.29 -1.52 -3.58
C THR A 351 24.52 -2.85 -2.87
N ASP A 352 24.89 -3.86 -3.67
CA ASP A 352 25.41 -5.16 -3.27
C ASP A 352 26.94 -5.23 -3.30
N ASP A 353 27.63 -4.10 -3.53
CA ASP A 353 29.09 -3.95 -3.41
C ASP A 353 29.52 -3.95 -1.95
N ILE A 354 29.71 -5.16 -1.41
CA ILE A 354 30.02 -5.39 -0.02
C ILE A 354 31.50 -5.75 0.15
N ILE A 355 32.19 -4.97 0.99
CA ILE A 355 33.63 -5.08 1.22
C ILE A 355 33.88 -5.60 2.65
N TYR A 356 34.79 -6.57 2.79
CA TYR A 356 35.24 -7.04 4.10
C TYR A 356 36.26 -6.06 4.72
N CYS A 357 36.07 -5.74 5.99
CA CYS A 357 36.88 -4.76 6.72
C CYS A 357 38.19 -5.38 7.22
N ASN A 358 39.11 -5.63 6.29
CA ASN A 358 40.39 -6.35 6.51
C ASN A 358 41.25 -5.80 7.66
N TYR A 359 41.21 -4.49 7.89
CA TYR A 359 42.13 -3.83 8.82
C TYR A 359 41.67 -3.91 10.28
N ASN A 360 40.36 -3.81 10.50
CA ASN A 360 39.75 -3.90 11.83
C ASN A 360 38.26 -4.33 11.69
N PRO A 361 37.98 -5.64 11.60
CA PRO A 361 36.62 -6.15 11.38
C PRO A 361 35.63 -5.72 12.45
N ASP A 362 36.09 -5.56 13.70
CA ASP A 362 35.25 -5.21 14.84
C ASP A 362 34.67 -3.79 14.77
N VAL A 363 35.17 -2.95 13.87
CA VAL A 363 34.70 -1.57 13.67
C VAL A 363 33.50 -1.51 12.72
N CYS A 364 33.42 -2.43 11.75
CA CYS A 364 32.28 -2.51 10.85
C CYS A 364 31.16 -3.26 11.55
N GLN A 365 30.23 -2.52 12.14
CA GLN A 365 29.16 -3.05 12.99
C GLN A 365 27.76 -2.72 12.44
N PRO A 366 27.40 -3.19 11.23
CA PRO A 366 26.06 -2.98 10.66
C PRO A 366 24.93 -3.58 11.51
N GLN A 367 25.21 -4.56 12.39
CA GLN A 367 24.20 -5.18 13.25
C GLN A 367 23.91 -4.36 14.53
N SER A 368 24.72 -3.35 14.84
CA SER A 368 24.57 -2.55 16.07
C SER A 368 23.58 -1.40 15.85
N ASN A 369 22.62 -1.24 16.77
CA ASN A 369 21.68 -0.10 16.76
C ASN A 369 22.37 1.26 16.94
N GLN A 370 23.60 1.27 17.45
CA GLN A 370 24.39 2.49 17.63
C GLN A 370 25.24 2.82 16.39
N SER A 371 25.18 1.99 15.36
CA SER A 371 25.95 2.14 14.13
C SER A 371 25.38 3.23 13.24
N LYS A 372 26.26 4.05 12.65
CA LYS A 372 25.91 5.00 11.59
C LYS A 372 26.73 4.66 10.36
N PHE A 373 26.09 4.55 9.20
CA PHE A 373 26.74 4.16 7.93
C PHE A 373 27.56 2.86 8.04
N ASN A 374 27.06 1.87 8.79
CA ASN A 374 27.70 0.58 9.07
C ASN A 374 28.98 0.65 9.94
N CYS A 375 29.32 1.81 10.51
CA CYS A 375 30.50 2.00 11.34
C CYS A 375 30.18 2.11 12.83
N ALA A 376 31.06 1.54 13.65
CA ALA A 376 31.07 1.74 15.10
C ALA A 376 31.31 3.22 15.45
N ARG A 377 30.88 3.61 16.65
CA ARG A 377 30.94 5.00 17.12
C ARG A 377 32.36 5.57 17.04
N GLY A 378 32.49 6.75 16.44
CA GLY A 378 33.75 7.48 16.29
C GLY A 378 34.55 7.15 15.03
N TYR A 379 34.11 6.17 14.23
CA TYR A 379 34.72 5.80 12.96
C TYR A 379 33.86 6.25 11.78
N ILE A 380 34.51 6.60 10.66
CA ILE A 380 33.92 7.10 9.42
C ILE A 380 34.70 6.61 8.19
N GLY A 381 34.10 6.81 7.02
CA GLY A 381 34.72 6.53 5.72
C GLY A 381 34.53 5.10 5.23
N ILE A 382 35.09 4.82 4.06
CA ILE A 382 35.08 3.47 3.45
C ILE A 382 35.75 2.50 4.43
N ILE A 383 35.10 1.36 4.66
CA ILE A 383 35.51 0.32 5.64
C ILE A 383 35.80 0.85 7.06
N CYS A 384 35.24 2.01 7.41
CA CYS A 384 35.39 2.67 8.71
C CYS A 384 36.86 2.91 9.10
N ALA A 385 37.70 3.22 8.10
CA ALA A 385 39.16 3.31 8.28
C ALA A 385 39.64 4.57 9.01
N SER A 386 38.80 5.60 9.14
CA SER A 386 39.21 6.91 9.69
C SER A 386 38.39 7.29 10.92
N CYS A 387 38.96 8.11 11.81
CA CYS A 387 38.23 8.67 12.93
C CYS A 387 37.43 9.91 12.50
N ASP A 388 36.29 10.15 13.15
CA ASP A 388 35.50 11.38 12.97
C ASP A 388 36.17 12.57 13.67
N ILE A 389 37.22 13.12 13.05
CA ILE A 389 38.05 14.18 13.67
C ILE A 389 37.22 15.45 13.93
N TYR A 390 36.27 15.75 13.05
CA TYR A 390 35.49 16.98 13.11
C TYR A 390 34.12 16.80 13.76
N GLY A 391 33.69 15.58 14.04
CA GLY A 391 32.37 15.28 14.60
C GLY A 391 31.23 15.43 13.58
N GLU A 392 31.49 15.19 12.30
CA GLU A 392 30.49 15.35 11.23
C GLU A 392 29.34 14.34 11.32
N ILE A 393 29.63 13.12 11.77
CA ILE A 393 28.66 12.02 11.85
C ILE A 393 28.21 11.78 13.29
N TRP A 394 29.12 11.95 14.24
CA TRP A 394 28.91 11.54 15.64
C TRP A 394 28.75 12.70 16.63
N ASP A 395 28.72 13.96 16.15
CA ASP A 395 28.62 15.20 16.94
C ASP A 395 29.80 15.46 17.91
N ASP A 396 30.61 14.43 18.17
CA ASP A 396 31.80 14.43 19.00
C ASP A 396 33.05 14.25 18.12
N SER A 397 34.16 14.90 18.46
CA SER A 397 35.45 14.71 17.76
C SER A 397 36.19 13.47 18.28
N TYR A 398 36.78 12.70 17.35
CA TYR A 398 37.53 11.48 17.63
C TYR A 398 38.91 11.48 16.95
N ALA A 399 39.92 10.92 17.63
CA ALA A 399 41.27 10.81 17.07
C ALA A 399 41.94 9.48 17.43
N GLU A 400 42.89 9.07 16.58
CA GLU A 400 43.66 7.84 16.72
C GLU A 400 44.83 8.00 17.70
N GLN A 401 45.04 7.01 18.56
CA GLN A 401 46.24 6.89 19.40
C GLN A 401 47.31 6.01 18.73
N ILE A 402 48.60 6.32 18.95
CA ILE A 402 49.75 5.56 18.36
C ILE A 402 49.69 4.06 18.64
N THR A 403 49.18 3.66 19.81
CA THR A 403 49.36 2.31 20.35
C THR A 403 48.26 1.32 19.97
N SER A 404 47.04 1.78 19.66
CA SER A 404 45.88 0.88 19.51
C SER A 404 45.12 0.99 18.19
N LYS A 405 45.46 1.92 17.29
CA LYS A 405 44.71 2.14 16.02
C LYS A 405 43.19 2.29 16.22
N GLN A 406 42.78 2.64 17.43
CA GLN A 406 41.39 2.85 17.81
C GLN A 406 41.11 4.34 17.89
N CYS A 407 39.87 4.71 17.53
CA CYS A 407 39.37 6.08 17.64
C CYS A 407 38.85 6.35 19.04
N TYR A 408 39.44 7.33 19.72
CA TYR A 408 39.00 7.78 21.04
C TYR A 408 38.42 9.17 20.97
N LYS A 409 37.43 9.44 21.82
CA LYS A 409 36.82 10.76 21.94
C LYS A 409 37.85 11.77 22.44
N CYS A 410 37.95 12.91 21.76
CA CYS A 410 38.96 13.93 22.03
C CYS A 410 38.78 14.62 23.40
N SER A 411 37.54 14.76 23.88
CA SER A 411 37.25 15.34 25.20
C SER A 411 37.90 14.59 26.35
N ASP A 412 37.99 13.25 26.21
CA ASP A 412 38.37 12.38 27.31
C ASP A 412 39.89 12.19 27.39
N ASN A 413 40.59 12.40 26.26
CA ASN A 413 42.01 12.08 26.09
C ASN A 413 42.85 13.24 25.51
N LEU A 414 42.45 14.48 25.76
CA LEU A 414 43.04 15.68 25.15
C LEU A 414 44.56 15.75 25.32
N SER A 415 45.08 15.50 26.53
CA SER A 415 46.52 15.59 26.85
C SER A 415 47.36 14.57 26.07
N LEU A 416 46.90 13.32 25.99
CA LEU A 416 47.56 12.23 25.27
C LEU A 416 47.55 12.47 23.77
N ILE A 417 46.42 12.92 23.21
CA ILE A 417 46.28 13.20 21.77
C ILE A 417 47.17 14.39 21.36
N VAL A 418 47.23 15.44 22.17
CA VAL A 418 48.11 16.61 21.91
C VAL A 418 49.58 16.21 21.98
N LEU A 419 50.00 15.46 23.00
CA LEU A 419 51.38 14.99 23.15
C LEU A 419 51.82 14.11 21.95
N ASN A 420 50.94 13.22 21.51
CA ASN A 420 51.14 12.37 20.35
C ASN A 420 51.35 13.19 19.06
N ASN A 421 50.47 14.17 18.80
CA ASN A 421 50.59 15.01 17.62
C ASN A 421 51.86 15.87 17.62
N LEU A 422 52.28 16.37 18.80
CA LEU A 422 53.55 17.08 18.94
C LEU A 422 54.75 16.17 18.61
N LEU A 423 54.74 14.93 19.06
CA LEU A 423 55.82 13.97 18.76
C LEU A 423 55.91 13.66 17.27
N LYS A 424 54.78 13.45 16.59
CA LYS A 424 54.73 13.29 15.12
C LYS A 424 55.30 14.52 14.41
N PHE A 425 54.93 15.72 14.86
CA PHE A 425 55.45 16.97 14.32
C PHE A 425 56.98 17.08 14.47
N PHE A 426 57.53 16.74 15.64
CA PHE A 426 58.98 16.72 15.85
C PHE A 426 59.72 15.70 14.97
N ILE A 427 59.16 14.50 14.77
CA ILE A 427 59.75 13.49 13.88
C ILE A 427 59.78 13.99 12.44
N VAL A 428 58.70 14.61 11.96
CA VAL A 428 58.64 15.19 10.61
C VAL A 428 59.67 16.32 10.45
N ILE A 429 59.79 17.21 11.45
CA ILE A 429 60.81 18.27 11.43
C ILE A 429 62.22 17.69 11.43
N ALA A 430 62.49 16.70 12.28
CA ALA A 430 63.80 16.06 12.34
C ALA A 430 64.15 15.37 11.01
N TYR A 431 63.18 14.72 10.37
CA TYR A 431 63.34 14.12 9.06
C TYR A 431 63.60 15.16 7.97
N ILE A 432 62.84 16.26 7.93
CA ILE A 432 63.06 17.37 7.00
C ILE A 432 64.46 17.97 7.23
N PHE A 433 64.86 18.19 8.48
CA PHE A 433 66.18 18.73 8.80
C PHE A 433 67.31 17.78 8.37
N PHE A 434 67.15 16.48 8.59
CA PHE A 434 68.08 15.45 8.11
C PHE A 434 68.18 15.47 6.58
N MET A 435 67.04 15.54 5.89
CA MET A 435 66.98 15.63 4.42
C MET A 435 67.69 16.88 3.91
N VAL A 436 67.44 18.05 4.51
CA VAL A 436 68.10 19.31 4.15
C VAL A 436 69.61 19.24 4.38
N ARG A 437 70.05 18.69 5.52
CA ARG A 437 71.49 18.54 5.83
C ARG A 437 72.18 17.54 4.90
N SER A 438 71.48 16.46 4.53
CA SER A 438 71.94 15.50 3.52
C SER A 438 72.13 16.18 2.16
N LEU A 439 71.17 17.00 1.73
CA LEU A 439 71.25 17.78 0.49
C LEU A 439 72.39 18.81 0.53
N GLN A 440 72.57 19.54 1.63
CA GLN A 440 73.69 20.49 1.80
C GLN A 440 75.05 19.80 1.66
N ASN A 441 75.23 18.63 2.26
CA ASN A 441 76.47 17.84 2.14
C ASN A 441 76.71 17.39 0.70
N GLN A 442 75.67 16.94 -0.01
CA GLN A 442 75.78 16.57 -1.42
C GLN A 442 76.19 17.78 -2.30
N LEU A 443 75.65 18.97 -2.01
CA LEU A 443 76.02 20.20 -2.71
C LEU A 443 77.45 20.65 -2.39
N TYR A 444 77.88 20.57 -1.13
CA TYR A 444 79.25 20.91 -0.72
C TYR A 444 80.29 20.02 -1.42
N ILE A 445 80.05 18.70 -1.48
CA ILE A 445 80.94 17.75 -2.18
C ILE A 445 81.00 18.06 -3.68
N LYS A 446 79.87 18.41 -4.32
CA LYS A 446 79.84 18.83 -5.72
C LYS A 446 80.63 20.13 -5.95
N LEU A 447 80.51 21.11 -5.05
CA LEU A 447 81.24 22.38 -5.13
C LEU A 447 82.75 22.18 -4.96
N LEU A 448 83.16 21.36 -3.99
CA LEU A 448 84.57 21.05 -3.72
C LEU A 448 85.20 20.27 -4.90
N GLY A 449 84.46 19.32 -5.48
CA GLY A 449 84.86 18.65 -6.72
C GLY A 449 85.00 19.60 -7.91
N HIS A 450 84.11 20.60 -8.04
CA HIS A 450 84.21 21.64 -9.08
C HIS A 450 85.48 22.49 -8.93
N TYR A 451 85.80 22.96 -7.73
CA TYR A 451 87.01 23.76 -7.48
C TYR A 451 88.31 22.95 -7.61
N VAL A 452 88.33 21.68 -7.19
CA VAL A 452 89.49 20.78 -7.39
C VAL A 452 89.74 20.48 -8.88
N LYS A 453 88.67 20.36 -9.68
CA LYS A 453 88.78 20.25 -11.14
C LYS A 453 89.34 21.54 -11.76
N LYS A 454 88.95 22.70 -11.23
CA LYS A 454 89.40 24.03 -11.69
C LYS A 454 90.85 24.37 -11.26
N SER A 455 91.35 23.79 -10.17
CA SER A 455 92.72 24.01 -9.67
C SER A 455 93.79 23.20 -10.42
N GLY A 456 93.40 22.37 -11.40
CA GLY A 456 94.33 21.60 -12.24
C GLY A 456 95.00 20.40 -11.54
N ILE A 457 94.62 20.08 -10.30
CA ILE A 457 95.21 19.00 -9.50
C ILE A 457 94.65 17.62 -9.91
N LEU A 458 93.47 17.57 -10.55
CA LEU A 458 92.80 16.35 -10.98
C LEU A 458 91.96 16.59 -12.25
N PHE A 459 92.31 15.93 -13.35
CA PHE A 459 91.52 15.93 -14.59
C PHE A 459 90.52 14.77 -14.57
N LEU A 460 89.26 15.07 -14.24
CA LEU A 460 88.16 14.09 -14.33
C LEU A 460 87.41 14.32 -15.66
N GLY A 461 87.56 13.37 -16.59
CA GLY A 461 86.82 13.33 -17.85
C GLY A 461 85.30 13.29 -17.65
N ASN A 462 84.53 13.64 -18.68
CA ASN A 462 83.08 13.91 -18.60
C ASN A 462 82.17 12.70 -18.29
N THR A 463 82.72 11.59 -17.81
CA THR A 463 82.01 10.34 -17.51
C THR A 463 82.19 9.93 -16.04
N CYS A 464 81.84 10.82 -15.10
CA CYS A 464 81.73 10.45 -13.69
C CYS A 464 80.44 11.04 -13.08
N ASN A 465 79.35 10.28 -13.24
CA ASN A 465 78.10 10.56 -12.55
C ASN A 465 78.19 10.16 -11.06
N GLN A 466 78.28 11.21 -10.23
CA GLN A 466 77.80 11.39 -8.85
C GLN A 466 78.10 10.38 -7.72
N SER A 467 78.41 9.10 -7.94
CA SER A 467 78.62 8.11 -6.86
C SER A 467 80.07 7.61 -6.70
N SER A 468 80.92 7.75 -7.71
CA SER A 468 82.30 7.22 -7.70
C SER A 468 83.38 8.19 -7.18
N ILE A 469 83.08 9.50 -7.14
CA ILE A 469 84.03 10.55 -6.75
C ILE A 469 84.47 10.39 -5.29
N PHE A 470 83.53 10.03 -4.40
CA PHE A 470 83.79 9.90 -2.96
C PHE A 470 84.74 8.73 -2.65
N LEU A 471 84.61 7.61 -3.37
CA LEU A 471 85.46 6.44 -3.17
C LEU A 471 86.89 6.72 -3.62
N GLN A 472 87.08 7.36 -4.77
CA GLN A 472 88.40 7.73 -5.30
C GLN A 472 89.08 8.81 -4.46
N PHE A 473 88.35 9.80 -3.94
CA PHE A 473 88.92 10.82 -3.05
C PHE A 473 89.40 10.23 -1.71
N LYS A 474 88.64 9.29 -1.13
CA LYS A 474 89.05 8.55 0.08
C LYS A 474 90.30 7.70 -0.15
N ILE A 475 90.39 7.04 -1.31
CA ILE A 475 91.56 6.23 -1.71
C ILE A 475 92.78 7.13 -1.89
N TYR A 476 92.62 8.29 -2.53
CA TYR A 476 93.70 9.25 -2.79
C TYR A 476 94.23 9.91 -1.50
N LEU A 477 93.34 10.31 -0.58
CA LEU A 477 93.73 10.79 0.75
C LEU A 477 94.47 9.71 1.55
N LYS A 478 93.99 8.45 1.52
CA LYS A 478 94.71 7.32 2.14
C LYS A 478 96.09 7.11 1.53
N TYR A 479 96.25 7.31 0.23
CA TYR A 479 97.54 7.19 -0.46
C TYR A 479 98.51 8.31 -0.04
N ILE A 480 98.05 9.56 -0.01
CA ILE A 480 98.86 10.72 0.44
C ILE A 480 99.27 10.56 1.92
N PHE A 481 98.33 10.23 2.82
CA PHE A 481 98.66 10.00 4.23
C PHE A 481 99.64 8.81 4.43
N ARG A 482 99.59 7.80 3.57
CA ARG A 482 100.55 6.68 3.59
C ARG A 482 101.93 7.10 3.09
N GLN A 483 102.04 8.00 2.12
CA GLN A 483 103.33 8.56 1.66
C GLN A 483 103.94 9.55 2.66
N ILE A 484 103.13 10.34 3.36
CA ILE A 484 103.58 11.22 4.44
C ILE A 484 104.10 10.40 5.63
N ARG A 485 103.48 9.25 5.97
CA ARG A 485 104.00 8.33 7.00
C ARG A 485 105.32 7.68 6.60
N LYS A 486 105.51 7.32 5.32
CA LYS A 486 106.78 6.77 4.83
C LYS A 486 107.92 7.79 4.88
N THR A 487 107.65 9.05 4.57
CA THR A 487 108.66 10.13 4.65
C THR A 487 108.99 10.53 6.09
N LYS A 488 108.05 10.40 7.03
CA LYS A 488 108.32 10.65 8.47
C LYS A 488 109.24 9.59 9.10
N ASN A 489 109.15 8.33 8.68
CA ASN A 489 110.03 7.26 9.17
C ASN A 489 111.45 7.34 8.58
N ILE A 490 111.65 7.91 7.38
CA ILE A 490 112.98 8.09 6.77
C ILE A 490 113.76 9.25 7.44
N PHE A 491 113.06 10.20 8.07
CA PHE A 491 113.68 11.33 8.79
C PHE A 491 113.95 11.07 10.29
N GLN A 492 113.58 9.90 10.84
CA GLN A 492 113.93 9.51 12.21
C GLN A 492 115.14 8.56 12.31
N ASP A 493 115.62 8.00 11.20
CA ASP A 493 116.82 7.14 11.15
C ASP A 493 118.08 7.89 10.63
N SER A 494 118.06 9.23 10.61
CA SER A 494 119.21 10.06 10.21
C SER A 494 119.48 11.21 11.20
N LYS A 495 119.54 10.88 12.50
CA LYS A 495 120.24 11.69 13.51
C LYS A 495 120.77 10.85 14.65
#